data_AF-A0A9E5SZL8-F1
#
_entry.id   AF-A0A9E5SZL8-F1
#
_cell.length_a   1.000
_cell.length_b   1.000
_cell.length_c   1.000
_cell.angle_alpha   90.00
_cell.angle_beta   90.00
_cell.angle_gamma   90.00
#
_symmetry.space_group_name_H-M   'P 1'
#
loop_
_entity.id
_entity.type
_entity.pdbx_description
1 polymer ?
#
loop_
_entity_poly.entity_id
_entity_poly.type
_entity_poly.pdbx_seq_one_letter_code
_entity_poly.pdbx_strand_id
1 'polypeptide(L)' 'MKGMYRKIDRLGRIVLPIEIRRSFGLEHGSEVNIQVVSGGILLSPVNESCVFCGRADDLLAFKSTPVCERCVSELQRD' A
#
# COMPACT_ATOMS: atom_id res chain seq x y z
N MET A 1 10.60 -8.66 -21.01
CA MET A 1 9.92 -9.51 -20.01
C MET A 1 8.73 -10.18 -20.66
N LYS A 2 8.59 -11.51 -20.54
CA LYS A 2 7.36 -12.20 -20.97
C LYS A 2 6.24 -11.82 -20.00
N GLY A 3 5.10 -11.40 -20.53
CA GLY A 3 3.89 -11.17 -19.72
C GLY A 3 3.47 -12.46 -19.03
N MET A 4 2.97 -12.35 -17.80
CA MET A 4 2.45 -13.48 -17.03
C MET A 4 0.93 -13.43 -17.03
N TYR A 5 0.31 -14.47 -17.57
CA TYR A 5 -1.15 -14.59 -17.62
C TYR A 5 -1.69 -15.37 -16.42
N ARG A 6 -2.79 -14.90 -15.86
CA ARG A 6 -3.55 -15.59 -14.80
C ARG A 6 -5.01 -15.62 -15.19
N LYS A 7 -5.65 -16.78 -14.96
CA LYS A 7 -7.10 -16.91 -15.14
C LYS A 7 -7.79 -16.27 -13.95
N ILE A 8 -8.94 -15.67 -14.24
CA ILE A 8 -9.90 -15.25 -13.22
C ILE A 8 -10.64 -16.50 -12.73
N ASP A 9 -10.80 -16.64 -11.42
CA ASP A 9 -11.57 -17.74 -10.86
C ASP A 9 -13.09 -17.53 -11.02
N ARG A 10 -13.91 -18.47 -10.53
CA ARG A 10 -15.38 -18.39 -10.65
C ARG A 10 -16.00 -17.20 -9.89
N LEU A 11 -15.27 -16.59 -8.96
CA LEU A 11 -15.73 -15.47 -8.16
C LEU A 11 -15.21 -14.13 -8.67
N GLY A 12 -14.47 -14.10 -9.79
CA GLY A 12 -13.92 -12.86 -10.32
C GLY A 12 -12.55 -12.47 -9.76
N ARG A 13 -11.88 -13.35 -9.01
CA ARG A 13 -10.59 -13.03 -8.35
C ARG A 13 -9.40 -13.44 -9.21
N ILE A 14 -8.27 -12.74 -9.03
CA ILE A 14 -6.98 -13.07 -9.65
C ILE A 14 -5.97 -13.40 -8.55
N VAL A 15 -5.18 -14.45 -8.75
CA VAL A 15 -4.12 -14.84 -7.81
C VAL A 15 -2.83 -14.10 -8.15
N LEU A 16 -2.31 -13.32 -7.20
CA LEU A 16 -0.98 -12.73 -7.26
C LEU A 16 0.09 -13.78 -6.85
N PRO A 17 1.06 -14.10 -7.73
CA PRO A 17 2.15 -15.02 -7.40
C PRO A 17 2.99 -14.57 -6.21
N ILE A 18 3.65 -15.52 -5.56
CA ILE A 18 4.42 -15.28 -4.33
C ILE A 18 5.55 -14.27 -4.55
N GLU A 19 6.16 -14.26 -5.74
CA GLU A 19 7.25 -13.35 -6.08
C GLU A 19 6.76 -11.90 -6.08
N ILE A 20 5.61 -11.63 -6.74
CA ILE A 20 5.02 -10.28 -6.77
C ILE A 20 4.61 -9.85 -5.36
N ARG A 21 3.96 -10.74 -4.60
CA ARG A 21 3.57 -10.43 -3.23
C ARG A 21 4.75 -10.02 -2.36
N ARG A 22 5.86 -10.76 -2.41
CA ARG A 22 7.10 -10.44 -1.68
C ARG A 22 7.71 -9.12 -2.13
N SER A 23 7.79 -8.87 -3.44
CA SER A 23 8.35 -7.62 -3.97
C SER A 23 7.56 -6.38 -3.54
N PHE A 24 6.25 -6.52 -3.29
CA PHE A 24 5.37 -5.42 -2.89
C PHE A 24 4.98 -5.46 -1.39
N GLY A 25 5.56 -6.35 -0.59
CA GLY A 25 5.24 -6.47 0.84
C GLY A 25 3.78 -6.84 1.12
N LEU A 26 3.11 -7.53 0.19
CA LEU A 26 1.70 -7.91 0.33
C LEU A 26 1.58 -9.25 1.07
N GLU A 27 1.03 -9.18 2.27
CA GLU A 27 0.78 -10.33 3.13
C GLU A 27 -0.72 -10.71 3.13
N HIS A 28 -1.05 -11.78 3.86
CA HIS A 28 -2.44 -12.17 4.01
C HIS A 28 -3.22 -11.07 4.76
N GLY A 29 -4.25 -10.53 4.11
CA GLY A 29 -5.07 -9.45 4.68
C GLY A 29 -4.59 -8.03 4.34
N SER A 30 -3.46 -7.88 3.63
CA SER A 30 -3.03 -6.56 3.15
C SER A 30 -4.06 -5.93 2.22
N GLU A 31 -4.30 -4.64 2.39
CA GLU A 31 -5.08 -3.84 1.46
C GLU A 31 -4.26 -3.52 0.22
N VAL A 32 -4.92 -3.61 -0.94
CA VAL A 32 -4.33 -3.27 -2.24
C VAL A 32 -5.19 -2.20 -2.87
N ASN A 33 -4.59 -1.06 -3.18
CA ASN A 33 -5.23 -0.01 -3.94
C ASN A 33 -5.34 -0.45 -5.41
N ILE A 34 -6.55 -0.36 -5.97
CA ILE A 34 -6.86 -0.71 -7.35
C ILE A 34 -7.31 0.55 -8.07
N GLN A 35 -6.55 0.98 -9.07
CA GLN A 35 -6.84 2.18 -9.87
C GLN A 35 -7.06 1.80 -11.33
N VAL A 36 -8.10 2.39 -11.94
CA VAL A 36 -8.33 2.27 -13.38
C VAL A 36 -7.51 3.34 -14.08
N VAL A 37 -6.71 2.94 -15.07
CA VAL A 37 -5.84 3.82 -15.86
C VAL A 37 -6.05 3.56 -17.35
N SER A 38 -5.52 4.43 -18.21
CA SER A 38 -5.61 4.20 -19.66
C SER A 38 -4.89 2.89 -20.02
N GLY A 39 -5.64 1.91 -20.51
CA GLY A 39 -5.11 0.62 -20.94
C GLY A 39 -5.06 -0.47 -19.86
N GLY A 40 -5.58 -0.24 -18.64
CA GLY A 40 -5.69 -1.33 -17.67
C GLY A 40 -5.98 -0.91 -16.23
N ILE A 41 -5.49 -1.72 -15.30
CA ILE A 41 -5.55 -1.48 -13.86
C ILE A 41 -4.14 -1.39 -13.28
N LEU A 42 -3.95 -0.47 -12.33
CA LEU A 42 -2.75 -0.36 -11.52
C LEU A 42 -3.07 -0.91 -10.12
N LEU A 43 -2.21 -1.81 -9.64
CA LEU A 43 -2.26 -2.35 -8.28
C LEU A 43 -1.09 -1.77 -7.49
N SER A 44 -1.35 -1.21 -6.30
CA SER A 44 -0.31 -0.73 -5.40
C SER A 44 -0.62 -1.10 -3.94
N PRO A 45 0.39 -1.33 -3.08
CA PRO A 45 0.16 -1.46 -1.64
C PRO A 45 -0.54 -0.23 -1.07
N VAL A 46 -1.41 -0.43 -0.10
CA VAL A 46 -1.87 0.66 0.77
C VAL A 46 -0.83 0.81 1.88
N ASN A 47 -0.02 1.85 1.80
CA ASN A 47 0.93 2.17 2.87
C ASN A 47 0.33 3.27 3.72
N GLU A 48 0.34 3.08 5.04
CA GLU A 48 0.13 4.18 5.96
C GLU A 48 1.24 5.22 5.72
N SER A 49 0.87 6.49 5.77
CA SER A 49 1.80 7.60 5.65
C SER A 49 1.41 8.70 6.61
N CYS A 50 2.39 9.48 7.06
CA CYS A 50 2.18 10.55 8.00
C CYS A 50 1.15 11.54 7.44
N VAL A 51 0.08 11.80 8.19
CA VAL A 51 -1.00 12.70 7.77
C VAL A 51 -0.54 14.12 7.43
N PHE A 52 0.59 14.56 8.00
CA PHE A 52 1.12 15.91 7.78
C PHE A 52 2.11 16.02 6.62
N CYS A 53 2.94 15.00 6.39
CA CYS A 53 4.04 15.10 5.40
C CYS A 53 4.08 13.99 4.35
N GLY A 54 3.21 12.98 4.44
CA GLY A 54 3.11 11.88 3.48
C GLY A 54 4.28 10.89 3.48
N ARG A 55 5.26 11.04 4.38
CA ARG A 55 6.33 10.03 4.56
C ARG A 55 5.80 8.82 5.30
N ALA A 56 6.30 7.63 4.94
CA ALA A 56 5.97 6.37 5.62
C ALA A 56 7.01 5.95 6.67
N ASP A 57 8.06 6.77 6.85
CA ASP A 57 9.14 6.49 7.81
C ASP A 57 8.74 6.92 9.23
N ASP A 58 9.13 6.11 10.22
CA ASP A 58 9.00 6.38 11.66
C ASP A 58 7.58 6.81 12.08
N LEU A 59 6.56 6.11 11.55
CA LEU A 59 5.16 6.37 11.86
C LEU A 59 4.81 5.96 13.29
N LEU A 60 4.24 6.91 14.02
CA LEU A 60 3.56 6.72 15.29
C LEU A 60 2.05 6.77 15.07
N ALA A 61 1.33 5.82 15.65
CA ALA A 61 -0.13 5.83 15.63
C ALA A 61 -0.67 6.73 16.77
N PHE A 62 -1.24 7.88 16.44
CA PHE A 62 -1.94 8.74 17.40
C PHE A 62 -3.44 8.70 17.13
N LYS A 63 -4.23 8.11 18.04
CA LYS A 63 -5.70 7.96 17.88
C LYS A 63 -6.09 7.42 16.50
N SER A 64 -5.45 6.35 16.04
CA SER A 64 -5.61 5.75 14.70
C SER A 64 -5.19 6.61 13.50
N THR A 65 -4.51 7.74 13.73
CA THR A 65 -3.90 8.55 12.66
C THR A 65 -2.39 8.31 12.64
N PRO A 66 -1.81 7.88 11.51
CA PRO A 66 -0.37 7.76 11.37
C PRO A 66 0.29 9.14 11.29
N VAL A 67 1.28 9.38 12.16
CA VAL A 67 2.08 10.62 12.22
C VAL A 67 3.54 10.25 12.43
N CYS A 68 4.45 10.72 11.59
CA CYS A 68 5.88 10.42 11.78
C CYS A 68 6.50 11.21 12.94
N GLU A 69 7.54 10.64 13.57
CA GLU A 69 8.27 11.25 14.69
C GLU A 69 8.72 12.69 14.43
N ARG A 70 9.15 12.98 13.19
CA ARG A 70 9.52 14.34 12.79
C ARG A 70 8.35 15.32 12.93
N CYS A 71 7.16 14.96 12.46
CA CYS A 71 5.99 15.83 12.56
C CYS A 71 5.51 15.95 14.01
N VAL A 72 5.62 14.89 14.82
CA VAL A 72 5.36 14.99 16.27
C VAL A 72 6.32 15.98 16.95
N SER A 73 7.60 15.93 16.61
CA SER A 73 8.62 16.83 17.15
C SER A 73 8.40 18.28 16.74
N GLU A 74 7.93 18.52 15.52
CA GLU A 74 7.55 19.85 15.03
C GLU A 74 6.30 20.37 15.78
N LEU A 75 5.26 19.53 15.99
CA LEU A 75 4.04 19.90 16.72
C LEU A 75 4.25 20.21 18.20
N GLN A 76 5.26 19.63 18.85
CA GLN A 76 5.56 19.90 20.27
C GLN A 76 6.27 21.25 20.49
N ARG A 77 6.73 21.90 19.42
CA ARG A 77 7.47 23.17 19.49
C ARG A 77 6.57 24.40 19.27
N ASP A 78 5.30 24.19 18.92
CA ASP A 78 4.25 25.20 18.82
C ASP A 78 3.38 25.21 20.09
#